data_AF-A0A2V8T5K3-F1
#
_entry.id   AF-A0A2V8T5K3-F1
#
_cell.length_a   1.000
_cell.length_b   1.000
_cell.length_c   1.000
_cell.angle_alpha   90.00
_cell.angle_beta   90.00
_cell.angle_gamma   90.00
#
_symmetry.space_group_name_H-M   'P 1'
#
loop_
_entity.id
_entity.type
_entity.pdbx_description
1 polymer ?
#
loop_
_entity_poly.entity_id
_entity_poly.type
_entity_poly.pdbx_seq_one_letter_code
_entity_poly.pdbx_strand_id
1 'polypeptide(L)'
;MKFFESVLLALSAILAHKLRSFLTLLGIIFGVATVIVVVSLIEGFNKYFNDKIADLGSNAFVVNKMGIVTSMQEWIERNKKNKDIKLDDLRAIKEHPTYVKDAAATMRRRGKIKRATQSLEDVELLGVSANMVYIDSIKVDQG
;
A
#
# COMPACT_ATOMS: atom_id res chain seq x y z
N MET A 1 50.70 -26.42 20.89
CA MET A 1 50.58 -26.30 22.36
C MET A 1 50.40 -24.86 22.83
N LYS A 2 51.20 -23.89 22.35
CA LYS A 2 51.11 -22.48 22.78
C LYS A 2 49.75 -21.79 22.56
N PHE A 3 49.06 -22.05 21.44
CA PHE A 3 47.78 -21.41 21.13
C PHE A 3 46.66 -21.83 22.10
N PHE A 4 46.66 -23.10 22.52
CA PHE A 4 45.69 -23.65 23.47
C PHE A 4 45.90 -23.04 24.87
N GLU A 5 47.16 -22.90 25.30
CA GLU A 5 47.50 -22.22 26.56
C GLU A 5 47.08 -20.75 26.53
N SER A 6 47.29 -20.04 25.41
CA SER A 6 46.85 -18.64 25.27
C SER A 6 45.33 -18.49 25.37
N VAL A 7 44.56 -19.39 24.75
CA VAL A 7 43.09 -19.40 24.84
C VAL A 7 42.63 -19.71 26.27
N LEU A 8 43.26 -20.68 26.93
CA LEU A 8 42.95 -21.03 28.32
C LEU A 8 43.23 -19.86 29.29
N LEU A 9 44.35 -19.15 29.06
CA LEU A 9 44.74 -17.96 29.82
C LEU A 9 43.77 -16.78 29.58
N ALA A 10 43.31 -16.59 28.35
CA ALA A 10 42.32 -15.54 28.05
C ALA A 10 40.96 -15.84 28.72
N LEU A 11 40.52 -17.10 28.70
CA LEU A 11 39.29 -17.54 29.39
C LEU A 11 39.38 -17.33 30.90
N SER A 12 40.50 -17.67 31.53
CA SER A 12 40.67 -17.46 32.97
C SER A 12 40.67 -15.96 33.32
N ALA A 13 41.28 -15.11 32.50
CA ALA A 13 41.24 -13.65 32.67
C ALA A 13 39.83 -13.06 32.53
N ILE A 14 39.04 -13.54 31.56
CA ILE A 14 37.64 -13.12 31.35
C ILE A 14 36.78 -13.50 32.56
N LEU A 15 36.97 -14.72 33.09
CA LEU A 15 36.25 -15.23 34.26
C LEU A 15 36.66 -14.55 35.57
N ALA A 16 37.90 -14.05 35.68
CA ALA A 16 38.38 -13.28 36.82
C ALA A 16 37.73 -11.87 36.88
N HIS A 17 37.44 -11.26 35.73
CA HIS A 17 36.86 -9.91 35.62
C HIS A 17 35.42 -9.90 35.11
N LYS A 18 34.55 -10.67 35.77
CA LYS A 18 33.15 -10.92 35.33
C LYS A 18 32.36 -9.66 34.99
N LEU A 19 32.44 -8.60 35.81
CA LEU A 19 31.69 -7.35 35.58
C LEU A 19 32.15 -6.62 34.31
N ARG A 20 33.47 -6.49 34.12
CA ARG A 20 34.04 -5.81 32.94
C ARG A 20 33.75 -6.60 31.66
N SER A 21 33.93 -7.91 31.70
CA SER A 21 33.63 -8.80 30.58
C SER A 21 32.14 -8.79 30.22
N PHE A 22 31.26 -8.75 31.22
CA PHE A 22 29.81 -8.70 30.99
C PHE A 22 29.37 -7.38 30.35
N LEU A 23 29.81 -6.23 30.89
CA LEU A 23 29.41 -4.91 30.36
C LEU A 23 29.93 -4.66 28.94
N THR A 24 31.14 -5.16 28.62
CA THR A 24 31.70 -5.04 27.26
C THR A 24 30.95 -5.90 26.24
N LEU A 25 30.61 -7.14 26.61
CA LEU A 25 29.79 -8.02 25.77
C LEU A 25 28.39 -7.43 25.55
N LEU A 26 27.76 -6.92 26.61
CA LEU A 26 26.44 -6.31 26.57
C LEU A 26 26.40 -5.13 25.58
N GLY A 27 27.43 -4.27 25.62
CA GLY A 27 27.54 -3.14 24.70
C GLY A 27 27.65 -3.56 23.23
N ILE A 28 28.46 -4.59 22.94
CA ILE A 28 28.60 -5.11 21.57
C ILE A 28 27.30 -5.75 21.09
N ILE A 29 26.62 -6.53 21.95
CA ILE A 29 25.34 -7.16 21.60
C ILE A 29 24.28 -6.12 21.26
N PHE A 30 24.07 -5.11 22.12
CA PHE A 30 23.10 -4.06 21.84
C PHE A 30 23.49 -3.20 20.63
N GLY A 31 24.79 -2.95 20.43
CA GLY A 31 25.30 -2.21 19.27
C GLY A 31 24.96 -2.91 17.96
N VAL A 32 25.29 -4.19 17.84
CA VAL A 32 25.02 -4.98 16.63
C VAL A 32 23.51 -5.23 16.47
N ALA A 33 22.79 -5.54 17.54
CA ALA A 33 21.34 -5.77 17.48
C ALA A 33 20.57 -4.54 16.98
N THR A 34 20.93 -3.34 17.45
CA THR A 34 20.27 -2.10 17.00
C THR A 34 20.49 -1.87 15.51
N VAL A 35 21.70 -2.10 15.00
CA VAL A 35 22.00 -1.97 13.56
C VAL A 35 21.17 -2.96 12.75
N ILE A 36 21.12 -4.24 13.16
CA ILE A 36 20.32 -5.27 12.47
C ILE A 36 18.84 -4.89 12.43
N VAL A 37 18.29 -4.42 13.55
CA VAL A 37 16.89 -4.01 13.65
C VAL A 37 16.59 -2.84 12.70
N VAL A 38 17.41 -1.80 12.73
CA VAL A 38 17.20 -0.61 11.88
C VAL A 38 17.30 -0.97 10.40
N VAL A 39 18.29 -1.76 9.99
CA VAL A 39 18.44 -2.18 8.58
C VAL A 39 17.23 -3.01 8.14
N SER A 40 16.82 -4.00 8.96
CA SER A 40 15.68 -4.86 8.65
C SER A 40 14.37 -4.07 8.54
N LEU A 41 14.19 -3.06 9.41
CA LEU A 41 13.03 -2.17 9.36
C LEU A 41 13.05 -1.30 8.11
N ILE A 42 14.20 -0.73 7.73
CA ILE A 42 14.32 0.09 6.53
C ILE A 42 14.01 -0.73 5.28
N GLU A 43 14.59 -1.92 5.16
CA GLU A 43 14.34 -2.82 4.02
C GLU A 43 12.87 -3.29 3.98
N GLY A 44 12.32 -3.68 5.14
CA GLY A 44 10.92 -4.06 5.26
C GLY A 44 9.97 -2.91 4.91
N PHE A 45 10.28 -1.70 5.36
CA PHE A 45 9.50 -0.51 5.05
C PHE A 45 9.59 -0.16 3.56
N ASN A 46 10.78 -0.20 2.97
CA ASN A 46 10.95 0.04 1.53
C ASN A 46 10.17 -0.97 0.70
N LYS A 47 10.19 -2.25 1.08
CA LYS A 47 9.38 -3.29 0.42
C LYS A 47 7.88 -3.01 0.57
N TYR A 48 7.42 -2.74 1.79
CA TYR A 48 6.01 -2.41 2.05
C TYR A 48 5.56 -1.16 1.30
N PHE A 49 6.39 -0.12 1.30
CA PHE A 49 6.13 1.13 0.62
C PHE A 49 6.08 0.92 -0.90
N ASN A 50 7.01 0.16 -1.47
CA ASN A 50 6.94 -0.22 -2.87
C ASN A 50 5.68 -1.02 -3.18
N ASP A 51 5.32 -2.03 -2.38
CA ASP A 51 4.11 -2.82 -2.62
C ASP A 51 2.81 -1.99 -2.51
N LYS A 52 2.76 -0.98 -1.62
CA LYS A 52 1.57 -0.15 -1.41
C LYS A 52 1.48 1.08 -2.29
N ILE A 53 2.62 1.68 -2.62
CA ILE A 53 2.70 2.92 -3.40
C ILE A 53 2.96 2.62 -4.88
N ALA A 54 3.68 1.55 -5.24
CA ALA A 54 3.82 1.18 -6.66
C ALA A 54 2.46 0.73 -7.26
N ASP A 55 1.54 0.22 -6.44
CA ASP A 55 0.15 -0.04 -6.85
C ASP A 55 -0.66 1.25 -7.12
N LEU A 56 -0.19 2.42 -6.62
CA LEU A 56 -0.72 3.72 -7.03
C LEU A 56 -0.16 4.18 -8.38
N GLY A 57 0.47 3.26 -9.14
CA GLY A 57 0.89 3.34 -10.53
C GLY A 57 0.80 4.73 -11.10
N SER A 58 1.95 5.40 -11.23
CA SER A 58 2.12 6.78 -11.71
C SER A 58 1.51 7.11 -13.09
N ASN A 59 0.78 6.17 -13.68
CA ASN A 59 0.21 6.19 -15.01
C ASN A 59 -1.33 6.05 -14.99
N ALA A 60 -1.98 6.04 -13.82
CA ALA A 60 -3.44 5.99 -13.70
C ALA A 60 -4.02 7.38 -13.43
N PHE A 61 -4.89 7.85 -14.31
CA PHE A 61 -5.62 9.11 -14.15
C PHE A 61 -7.09 8.84 -13.87
N VAL A 62 -7.59 9.35 -12.75
CA VAL A 62 -9.00 9.26 -12.40
C VAL A 62 -9.69 10.57 -12.75
N VAL A 63 -10.62 10.51 -13.70
CA VAL A 63 -11.44 11.65 -14.09
C VAL A 63 -12.80 11.56 -13.40
N ASN A 64 -13.08 12.50 -12.50
CA ASN A 64 -14.35 12.60 -11.82
C ASN A 64 -15.07 13.90 -12.20
N LYS A 65 -16.39 13.85 -12.31
CA LYS A 65 -17.25 15.04 -12.54
C LYS A 65 -17.05 16.10 -11.45
N MET A 66 -16.76 15.65 -10.24
CA MET A 66 -16.59 16.48 -9.06
C MET A 66 -15.12 16.53 -8.69
N GLY A 67 -14.58 17.74 -8.60
CA GLY A 67 -13.27 17.95 -7.98
C GLY A 67 -13.34 17.77 -6.47
N ILE A 68 -12.33 18.26 -5.76
CA ILE A 68 -12.36 18.33 -4.29
C ILE A 68 -13.47 19.33 -3.90
N VAL A 69 -14.57 18.82 -3.38
CA VAL A 69 -15.69 19.65 -2.90
C VAL A 69 -15.65 19.68 -1.38
N THR A 70 -15.59 20.88 -0.81
CA THR A 70 -15.49 21.10 0.64
C THR A 70 -16.81 21.52 1.28
N SER A 71 -17.86 21.81 0.50
CA SER A 71 -19.17 22.23 1.02
C SER A 71 -20.35 21.64 0.22
N MET A 72 -21.48 21.44 0.91
CA MET A 72 -22.71 20.92 0.29
C MET A 72 -23.31 21.88 -0.75
N GLN A 73 -23.24 23.19 -0.52
CA GLN A 73 -23.68 24.18 -1.52
C GLN A 73 -22.83 24.12 -2.80
N GLU A 74 -21.50 24.07 -2.68
CA GLU A 74 -20.62 23.95 -3.86
C GLU A 74 -20.87 22.63 -4.60
N TRP A 75 -21.18 21.55 -3.89
CA TRP A 75 -21.54 20.27 -4.49
C TRP A 75 -22.75 20.39 -5.43
N ILE A 76 -23.83 21.03 -4.96
CA ILE A 76 -25.08 21.19 -5.72
C ILE A 76 -24.85 22.07 -6.95
N GLU A 77 -24.13 23.19 -6.79
CA GLU A 77 -23.86 24.13 -7.89
C GLU A 77 -22.96 23.51 -8.97
N ARG A 78 -21.88 22.83 -8.55
CA ARG A 78 -20.97 22.12 -9.47
C ARG A 78 -21.66 20.96 -10.15
N ASN A 79 -22.52 20.23 -9.45
CA ASN A 79 -23.26 19.11 -10.03
C ASN A 79 -24.25 19.58 -11.11
N LYS A 80 -24.83 20.78 -10.94
CA LYS A 80 -25.73 21.38 -11.93
C LYS A 80 -24.98 21.99 -13.12
N LYS A 81 -23.79 22.55 -12.89
CA LYS A 81 -22.99 23.24 -13.93
C LYS A 81 -22.11 22.29 -14.74
N ASN A 82 -21.57 21.25 -14.12
CA ASN A 82 -20.68 20.30 -14.78
C ASN A 82 -21.51 19.31 -15.61
N LYS A 83 -21.06 19.05 -16.84
CA LYS A 83 -21.64 18.04 -17.71
C LYS A 83 -21.45 16.65 -17.10
N ASP A 84 -22.44 15.78 -17.26
CA ASP A 84 -22.33 14.38 -16.86
C ASP A 84 -21.33 13.65 -17.74
N ILE A 85 -20.47 12.86 -17.11
CA ILE A 85 -19.57 11.93 -17.80
C ILE A 85 -20.42 10.77 -18.31
N LYS A 86 -20.43 10.55 -19.62
CA LYS A 86 -21.20 9.48 -20.27
C LYS A 86 -20.31 8.34 -20.71
N LEU A 87 -20.92 7.19 -20.96
CA LEU A 87 -20.23 6.04 -21.54
C LEU A 87 -19.67 6.35 -22.94
N ASP A 88 -20.30 7.27 -23.68
CA ASP A 88 -19.80 7.70 -25.00
C ASP A 88 -18.48 8.48 -24.89
N ASP A 89 -18.24 9.19 -23.78
CA ASP A 89 -16.95 9.86 -23.54
C ASP A 89 -15.83 8.82 -23.36
N LEU A 90 -16.12 7.67 -22.73
CA LEU A 90 -15.17 6.55 -22.64
C LEU A 90 -14.87 5.97 -24.03
N ARG A 91 -15.90 5.81 -24.89
CA ARG A 91 -15.72 5.28 -26.25
C ARG A 91 -14.82 6.20 -27.08
N ALA A 92 -15.05 7.51 -27.03
CA ALA A 92 -14.22 8.49 -27.72
C ALA A 92 -12.74 8.44 -27.30
N ILE A 93 -12.46 8.22 -26.00
CA ILE A 93 -11.10 8.07 -25.49
C ILE A 93 -10.44 6.78 -26.02
N LYS A 94 -11.21 5.69 -26.14
CA LYS A 94 -10.73 4.41 -26.70
C LYS A 94 -10.47 4.48 -28.21
N GLU A 95 -11.26 5.25 -28.95
CA GLU A 95 -11.15 5.39 -30.40
C GLU A 95 -10.00 6.33 -30.83
N HIS A 96 -9.60 7.27 -29.96
CA HIS A 96 -8.48 8.19 -30.22
C HIS A 96 -7.39 8.13 -29.13
N PRO A 97 -6.67 7.00 -28.99
CA PRO A 97 -5.63 6.86 -27.99
C PRO A 97 -4.34 7.58 -28.43
N THR A 98 -4.15 8.84 -28.02
CA THR A 98 -2.86 9.54 -28.26
C THR A 98 -1.83 9.22 -27.17
N TYR A 99 -2.27 9.15 -25.91
CA TYR A 99 -1.40 8.93 -24.74
C TYR A 99 -1.97 7.94 -23.72
N VAL A 100 -3.10 7.30 -24.04
CA VAL A 100 -3.84 6.44 -23.10
C VAL A 100 -3.72 4.99 -23.56
N LYS A 101 -3.10 4.14 -22.73
CA LYS A 101 -2.93 2.71 -23.01
C LYS A 101 -4.26 1.95 -22.90
N ASP A 102 -5.05 2.27 -21.87
CA ASP A 102 -6.39 1.72 -21.67
C ASP A 102 -7.23 2.69 -20.83
N ALA A 103 -8.55 2.62 -20.98
CA ALA A 103 -9.50 3.46 -20.25
C ALA A 103 -10.68 2.61 -19.76
N ALA A 104 -11.08 2.78 -18.50
CA ALA A 104 -12.23 2.12 -17.91
C ALA A 104 -13.20 3.13 -17.32
N ALA A 105 -14.48 2.76 -17.27
CA ALA A 105 -15.50 3.52 -16.55
C ALA A 105 -15.84 2.82 -15.24
N THR A 106 -16.09 3.63 -14.21
CA THR A 106 -16.55 3.16 -12.91
C THR A 106 -17.77 3.96 -12.48
N MET A 107 -18.72 3.31 -11.81
CA MET A 107 -19.89 3.92 -11.24
C MET A 107 -20.11 3.37 -9.84
N ARG A 108 -20.15 4.27 -8.85
CA ARG A 108 -20.46 3.94 -7.46
C ARG A 108 -21.90 4.32 -7.14
N ARG A 109 -22.65 3.39 -6.58
CA ARG A 109 -24.00 3.61 -6.05
C ARG A 109 -24.12 2.94 -4.69
N ARG A 110 -24.82 3.57 -3.76
CA ARG A 110 -25.20 2.91 -2.50
C ARG A 110 -26.66 2.50 -2.56
N GLY A 111 -26.97 1.32 -2.06
CA GLY A 111 -28.31 0.76 -2.16
C GLY A 111 -28.54 -0.41 -1.21
N LYS A 112 -29.80 -0.80 -1.09
CA LYS A 112 -30.21 -1.97 -0.33
C LYS A 112 -30.07 -3.22 -1.18
N ILE A 113 -29.37 -4.23 -0.69
CA ILE A 113 -29.25 -5.53 -1.34
C ILE A 113 -29.99 -6.55 -0.47
N LYS A 114 -30.87 -7.33 -1.07
CA LYS A 114 -31.59 -8.41 -0.40
C LYS A 114 -31.24 -9.74 -1.05
N ARG A 115 -30.85 -10.70 -0.22
CA ARG A 115 -30.64 -12.10 -0.63
C ARG A 115 -31.42 -13.02 0.32
N ALA A 116 -32.42 -13.71 -0.23
CA ALA A 116 -33.33 -14.58 0.53
C ALA A 116 -33.91 -13.87 1.78
N THR A 117 -33.55 -14.34 2.98
CA THR A 117 -34.01 -13.79 4.27
C THR A 117 -33.11 -12.69 4.83
N GLN A 118 -31.93 -12.46 4.24
CA GLN A 118 -30.99 -11.44 4.69
C GLN A 118 -31.12 -10.18 3.83
N SER A 119 -31.21 -9.04 4.48
CA SER A 119 -31.21 -7.74 3.83
C SER A 119 -30.09 -6.90 4.41
N LEU A 120 -29.26 -6.35 3.54
CA LEU A 120 -28.20 -5.41 3.90
C LEU A 120 -28.61 -4.03 3.38
N GLU A 121 -28.62 -3.06 4.27
CA GLU A 121 -28.84 -1.66 3.95
C GLU A 121 -27.48 -0.96 3.76
N ASP A 122 -27.46 0.06 2.90
CA ASP A 122 -26.26 0.86 2.58
C ASP A 122 -25.06 0.07 2.02
N VAL A 123 -25.32 -0.88 1.11
CA VAL A 123 -24.23 -1.58 0.41
C VAL A 123 -23.71 -0.73 -0.74
N GLU A 124 -22.38 -0.57 -0.81
CA GLU A 124 -21.71 0.06 -1.94
C GLU A 124 -21.64 -0.90 -3.13
N LEU A 125 -22.35 -0.54 -4.19
CA LEU A 125 -22.34 -1.17 -5.49
C LEU A 125 -21.34 -0.44 -6.39
N LEU A 126 -20.30 -1.14 -6.79
CA LEU A 126 -19.29 -0.65 -7.73
C LEU A 126 -19.51 -1.34 -9.09
N GLY A 127 -20.03 -0.60 -10.07
CA GLY A 127 -20.08 -1.03 -11.46
C GLY A 127 -18.79 -0.64 -12.17
N VAL A 128 -18.10 -1.60 -12.80
CA VAL A 128 -16.86 -1.38 -13.54
C VAL A 128 -16.94 -1.96 -14.95
N SER A 129 -16.21 -1.38 -15.90
CA SER A 129 -16.03 -2.03 -17.21
C SER A 129 -15.09 -3.24 -17.10
N ALA A 130 -15.25 -4.23 -17.99
CA ALA A 130 -14.53 -5.51 -17.91
C ALA A 130 -12.99 -5.38 -17.91
N ASN A 131 -12.47 -4.34 -18.56
CA ASN A 131 -11.03 -4.05 -18.61
C ASN A 131 -10.48 -3.38 -17.34
N MET A 132 -11.32 -3.04 -16.35
CA MET A 132 -10.87 -2.42 -15.10
C MET A 132 -9.83 -3.27 -14.36
N VAL A 133 -9.90 -4.59 -14.48
CA VAL A 133 -8.94 -5.53 -13.87
C VAL A 133 -7.51 -5.32 -14.36
N TYR A 134 -7.32 -4.75 -15.55
CA TYR A 134 -5.99 -4.45 -16.11
C TYR A 134 -5.49 -3.04 -15.79
N ILE A 135 -6.37 -2.18 -15.27
CA ILE A 135 -6.08 -0.76 -15.01
C ILE A 135 -5.95 -0.49 -13.51
N ASP A 136 -6.79 -1.11 -12.69
CA ASP A 136 -6.81 -0.95 -11.25
C ASP A 136 -6.37 -2.24 -10.54
N SER A 137 -5.86 -2.11 -9.32
CA SER A 137 -5.33 -3.18 -8.46
C SER A 137 -6.41 -4.08 -7.85
N ILE A 138 -7.58 -4.21 -8.51
CA ILE A 138 -8.68 -5.04 -8.03
C ILE A 138 -8.27 -6.51 -8.12
N LYS A 139 -7.93 -7.10 -6.96
CA LYS A 139 -7.63 -8.53 -6.83
C LYS A 139 -8.93 -9.30 -6.65
N VAL A 140 -9.21 -10.18 -7.61
CA VAL A 140 -10.33 -11.12 -7.52
C VAL A 140 -9.94 -12.21 -6.53
N ASP A 141 -10.58 -12.23 -5.36
CA ASP A 141 -10.32 -13.22 -4.31
C ASP A 141 -10.90 -14.60 -4.69
N GLN A 142 -12.10 -14.61 -5.27
CA GLN A 142 -12.76 -15.81 -5.78
C GLN A 142 -13.49 -15.49 -7.08
N GLY A 143 -13.27 -16.33 -8.09
CA GLY A 143 -13.87 -16.25 -9.42
C GLY A 143 -13.87 -17.61 -10.08
#